data_AF-A0A285NX98-F1
#
_entry.id   AF-A0A285NX98-F1
#
_cell.length_a   1.000
_cell.length_b   1.000
_cell.length_c   1.000
_cell.angle_alpha   90.00
_cell.angle_beta   90.00
_cell.angle_gamma   90.00
#
_symmetry.space_group_name_H-M   'P 1'
#
loop_
_entity.id
_entity.type
_entity.pdbx_description
1 polymer ?
#
loop_
_entity_poly.entity_id
_entity_poly.type
_entity_poly.pdbx_seq_one_letter_code
_entity_poly.pdbx_strand_id
1 'polypeptide(L)'
;MQTAGFFVLLVLYFFAYAQDCLSLTQRYTNLEKSAIYEELMVEADRFIKDACSSNDKKLQRSADKILSALEAIKGDDFQIPKNKKLLDVVVQKRLRNALLTLNATRKYKDKYTNLYSYQLLFYQVAKENARVKDYEYALKYSQASYLLGRAILELR
;
A
#
# COMPACT_ATOMS: atom_id res chain seq x y z
N MET A 1 -20.39 34.04 21.24
CA MET A 1 -19.78 33.89 19.89
C MET A 1 -18.81 32.71 19.92
N GLN A 2 -19.28 31.48 19.76
CA GLN A 2 -18.41 30.28 19.76
C GLN A 2 -18.88 29.20 18.76
N THR A 3 -19.96 29.47 18.02
CA THR A 3 -20.60 28.52 17.09
C THR A 3 -20.07 28.65 15.66
N ALA A 4 -19.65 29.86 15.23
CA ALA A 4 -19.17 30.09 13.86
C ALA A 4 -17.86 29.34 13.54
N GLY A 5 -16.93 29.25 14.50
CA GLY A 5 -15.67 28.50 14.32
C GLY A 5 -15.86 27.00 14.22
N PHE A 6 -16.86 26.45 14.93
CA PHE A 6 -17.17 25.02 14.93
C PHE A 6 -17.78 24.58 13.59
N PHE A 7 -18.66 25.40 13.01
CA PHE A 7 -19.26 25.13 11.69
C PHE A 7 -18.23 25.17 10.55
N VAL A 8 -17.30 26.13 10.58
CA VAL A 8 -16.24 26.21 9.55
C VAL A 8 -15.30 25.00 9.63
N LEU A 9 -14.93 24.55 10.84
CA LEU A 9 -14.12 23.34 11.03
C LEU A 9 -14.82 22.07 10.55
N LEU A 10 -16.12 21.93 10.80
CA LEU A 10 -16.92 20.80 10.32
C LEU A 10 -16.97 20.75 8.79
N VAL A 11 -17.22 21.89 8.15
CA VAL A 11 -17.27 21.99 6.68
C VAL A 11 -15.92 21.64 6.06
N LEU A 12 -14.81 22.18 6.59
CA LEU A 12 -13.47 21.85 6.11
C LEU A 12 -13.13 20.36 6.25
N TYR A 13 -13.56 19.74 7.36
CA TYR A 13 -13.35 18.32 7.60
C TYR A 13 -14.10 17.44 6.58
N PHE A 14 -15.35 17.78 6.25
CA PHE A 14 -16.13 17.07 5.24
C PHE A 14 -15.55 17.23 3.83
N PHE A 15 -15.07 18.43 3.47
CA PHE A 15 -14.44 18.67 2.17
C PHE A 15 -13.14 17.87 1.99
N ALA A 16 -12.26 17.87 3.00
CA ALA A 16 -11.02 17.10 2.96
C ALA A 16 -11.29 15.59 2.80
N TYR A 17 -12.28 15.08 3.52
CA TYR A 17 -12.67 13.68 3.45
C TYR A 17 -13.28 13.27 2.10
N ALA A 18 -14.17 14.10 1.53
CA ALA A 18 -14.72 13.86 0.20
C ALA A 18 -13.62 13.83 -0.87
N GLN A 19 -12.63 14.71 -0.74
CA GLN A 19 -11.47 14.76 -1.63
C GLN A 19 -10.60 13.50 -1.54
N ASP A 20 -10.41 12.96 -0.33
CA ASP A 20 -9.66 11.73 -0.15
C ASP A 20 -10.38 10.51 -0.75
N CYS A 21 -11.69 10.40 -0.59
CA CYS A 21 -12.51 9.34 -1.18
C CYS A 21 -12.50 9.38 -2.71
N LEU A 22 -12.61 10.58 -3.27
CA LEU A 22 -12.52 10.80 -4.72
C LEU A 22 -11.13 10.37 -5.25
N SER A 23 -10.07 10.76 -4.55
CA SER A 23 -8.68 10.40 -4.90
C SER A 23 -8.46 8.89 -4.91
N LEU A 24 -8.89 8.18 -3.86
CA LEU A 24 -8.76 6.73 -3.78
C LEU A 24 -9.55 6.02 -4.87
N THR A 25 -10.78 6.45 -5.12
CA THR A 25 -11.64 5.87 -6.16
C THR A 25 -11.01 6.07 -7.55
N GLN A 26 -10.46 7.25 -7.83
CA GLN A 26 -9.80 7.52 -9.10
C GLN A 26 -8.57 6.61 -9.32
N ARG A 27 -7.75 6.44 -8.29
CA ARG A 27 -6.58 5.55 -8.34
C ARG A 27 -6.99 4.09 -8.54
N TYR A 28 -8.03 3.64 -7.86
CA TYR A 28 -8.62 2.31 -8.07
C TYR A 28 -9.03 2.11 -9.54
N THR A 29 -9.81 3.02 -10.10
CA THR A 29 -10.29 2.93 -11.50
C THR A 29 -9.14 2.92 -12.51
N ASN A 30 -8.07 3.67 -12.24
CA ASN A 30 -6.87 3.65 -13.10
C ASN A 30 -6.15 2.29 -13.04
N LEU A 31 -6.12 1.64 -11.88
CA LEU A 31 -5.48 0.34 -11.70
C LEU A 31 -6.33 -0.82 -12.25
N GLU A 32 -7.65 -0.71 -12.20
CA GLU A 32 -8.61 -1.75 -12.61
C GLU A 32 -8.40 -2.20 -14.05
N LYS A 33 -8.17 -1.25 -14.97
CA LYS A 33 -7.99 -1.53 -16.42
C LYS A 33 -6.78 -2.41 -16.76
N SER A 34 -5.88 -2.65 -15.80
CA SER A 34 -4.65 -3.41 -16.00
C SER A 34 -4.32 -4.28 -14.78
N ALA A 35 -5.31 -4.66 -13.98
CA ALA A 35 -5.10 -5.39 -12.73
C ALA A 35 -4.73 -6.85 -12.99
N ILE A 36 -3.58 -7.28 -12.46
CA ILE A 36 -3.12 -8.69 -12.47
C ILE A 36 -3.33 -9.35 -11.09
N TYR A 37 -3.72 -8.56 -10.09
CA TYR A 37 -3.92 -8.99 -8.70
C TYR A 37 -5.36 -8.68 -8.25
N GLU A 38 -6.31 -9.42 -8.83
CA GLU A 38 -7.76 -9.18 -8.67
C GLU A 38 -8.19 -9.19 -7.20
N GLU A 39 -7.68 -10.13 -6.41
CA GLU A 39 -8.03 -10.24 -5.00
C GLU A 39 -7.55 -9.03 -4.18
N LEU A 40 -6.40 -8.43 -4.53
CA LEU A 40 -5.96 -7.18 -3.91
C LEU A 40 -6.83 -5.99 -4.35
N MET A 41 -7.30 -5.98 -5.59
CA MET A 41 -8.23 -4.96 -6.08
C MET A 41 -9.57 -5.06 -5.33
N VAL A 42 -10.12 -6.27 -5.17
CA VAL A 42 -11.36 -6.51 -4.41
C VAL A 42 -11.23 -6.06 -2.96
N GLU A 43 -10.09 -6.35 -2.31
CA GLU A 43 -9.80 -5.87 -0.96
C GLU A 43 -9.74 -4.33 -0.88
N ALA A 44 -9.09 -3.70 -1.86
CA ALA A 44 -9.02 -2.24 -1.94
C ALA A 44 -10.40 -1.61 -2.14
N ASP A 45 -11.20 -2.12 -3.08
CA ASP A 45 -12.57 -1.64 -3.35
C ASP A 45 -13.45 -1.73 -2.10
N ARG A 46 -13.43 -2.88 -1.41
CA ARG A 46 -14.14 -3.06 -0.15
C ARG A 46 -13.74 -1.99 0.86
N PHE A 47 -12.44 -1.80 1.09
CA PHE A 47 -11.98 -0.81 2.06
C PHE A 47 -12.29 0.62 1.65
N ILE A 48 -12.28 0.96 0.36
CA ILE A 48 -12.67 2.29 -0.14
C ILE A 48 -14.16 2.52 0.14
N LYS A 49 -15.04 1.59 -0.23
CA LYS A 49 -16.49 1.68 -0.02
C LYS A 49 -16.84 1.79 1.47
N ASP A 50 -16.24 0.95 2.29
CA ASP A 50 -16.47 0.95 3.73
C ASP A 50 -15.91 2.23 4.37
N ALA A 51 -14.69 2.66 3.98
CA ALA A 51 -14.09 3.89 4.49
C ALA A 51 -14.91 5.12 4.11
N CYS A 52 -15.43 5.20 2.88
CA CYS A 52 -16.18 6.33 2.34
C CYS A 52 -17.63 6.44 2.84
N SER A 53 -18.20 5.33 3.32
CA SER A 53 -19.53 5.32 3.94
C SER A 53 -19.49 5.53 5.46
N SER A 54 -18.46 5.01 6.13
CA SER A 54 -18.35 5.03 7.61
C SER A 54 -17.38 6.06 8.18
N ASN A 55 -16.59 6.74 7.34
CA ASN A 55 -15.50 7.63 7.75
C ASN A 55 -14.42 6.94 8.60
N ASP A 56 -14.19 5.65 8.36
CA ASP A 56 -13.11 4.91 9.00
C ASP A 56 -11.75 5.23 8.35
N LYS A 57 -10.97 6.08 9.04
CA LYS A 57 -9.62 6.45 8.62
C LYS A 57 -8.64 5.27 8.55
N LYS A 58 -8.81 4.22 9.36
CA LYS A 58 -7.94 3.04 9.28
C LYS A 58 -8.18 2.31 7.97
N LEU A 59 -9.44 2.13 7.57
CA LEU A 59 -9.80 1.53 6.28
C LEU A 59 -9.28 2.39 5.13
N GLN A 60 -9.50 3.70 5.19
CA GLN A 60 -9.01 4.65 4.19
C GLN A 60 -7.49 4.56 4.00
N ARG A 61 -6.72 4.61 5.11
CA ARG A 61 -5.25 4.49 5.09
C ARG A 61 -4.77 3.11 4.69
N SER A 62 -5.60 2.08 4.80
CA SER A 62 -5.25 0.72 4.40
C SER A 62 -5.49 0.52 2.91
N ALA A 63 -6.61 1.03 2.39
CA ALA A 63 -6.89 1.11 0.95
C ALA A 63 -5.77 1.87 0.22
N ASP A 64 -5.39 3.04 0.72
CA ASP A 64 -4.28 3.83 0.17
C ASP A 64 -2.99 3.01 0.03
N LYS A 65 -2.63 2.23 1.06
CA LYS A 65 -1.43 1.39 1.04
C LYS A 65 -1.53 0.23 0.06
N ILE A 66 -2.72 -0.36 -0.11
CA ILE A 66 -2.95 -1.42 -1.10
C ILE A 66 -2.79 -0.86 -2.51
N LEU A 67 -3.45 0.27 -2.83
CA LEU A 67 -3.32 0.92 -4.13
C LEU A 67 -1.88 1.32 -4.41
N SER A 68 -1.19 1.91 -3.41
CA SER A 68 0.22 2.28 -3.53
C SER A 68 1.14 1.07 -3.75
N ALA A 69 0.81 -0.10 -3.19
CA ALA A 69 1.57 -1.33 -3.44
C ALA A 69 1.43 -1.80 -4.89
N LEU A 70 0.21 -1.72 -5.44
CA LEU A 70 -0.08 -2.07 -6.82
C LEU A 70 0.55 -1.09 -7.81
N GLU A 71 0.49 0.21 -7.52
CA GLU A 71 1.16 1.26 -8.29
C GLU A 71 2.67 1.09 -8.27
N ALA A 72 3.27 0.73 -7.13
CA ALA A 72 4.71 0.49 -7.05
C ALA A 72 5.18 -0.65 -7.97
N ILE A 73 4.34 -1.66 -8.22
CA ILE A 73 4.65 -2.75 -9.14
C ILE A 73 4.53 -2.29 -10.60
N LYS A 74 3.52 -1.46 -10.91
CA LYS A 74 3.25 -0.99 -12.28
C LYS A 74 4.12 0.19 -12.70
N GLY A 75 4.59 1.01 -11.76
CA GLY A 75 5.30 2.24 -12.07
C GLY A 75 6.65 1.96 -12.71
N ASP A 76 6.94 2.65 -13.81
CA ASP A 76 8.23 2.59 -14.50
C ASP A 76 9.27 3.58 -13.92
N ASP A 77 8.84 4.47 -13.02
CA ASP A 77 9.63 5.61 -12.54
C ASP A 77 10.39 5.35 -11.23
N PHE A 78 10.88 4.13 -11.00
CA PHE A 78 11.79 3.93 -9.86
C PHE A 78 13.12 4.65 -10.16
N GLN A 79 13.42 5.72 -9.41
CA GLN A 79 14.73 6.36 -9.49
C GLN A 79 15.78 5.43 -8.87
N ILE A 80 16.44 4.65 -9.72
CA ILE A 80 17.49 3.71 -9.31
C ILE A 80 18.81 4.46 -9.15
N PRO A 81 19.49 4.36 -7.98
CA PRO A 81 20.84 4.86 -7.83
C PRO A 81 21.78 4.31 -8.91
N LYS A 82 22.44 5.21 -9.66
CA LYS A 82 23.42 4.82 -10.70
C LYS A 82 24.62 4.06 -10.15
N ASN A 83 24.97 4.28 -8.88
CA ASN A 83 26.06 3.59 -8.21
C ASN A 83 25.62 2.18 -7.79
N LYS A 84 26.18 1.15 -8.44
CA LYS A 84 25.83 -0.27 -8.21
C LYS A 84 26.02 -0.73 -6.76
N LYS A 85 27.06 -0.25 -6.06
CA LYS A 85 27.30 -0.62 -4.65
C LYS A 85 26.27 0.02 -3.73
N LEU A 86 25.93 1.28 -3.99
CA LEU A 86 24.86 1.97 -3.26
C LEU A 86 23.51 1.31 -3.52
N LEU A 87 23.24 0.91 -4.75
CA LEU A 87 22.01 0.23 -5.16
C LEU A 87 21.81 -1.08 -4.40
N ASP A 88 22.82 -1.95 -4.34
CA ASP A 88 22.74 -3.19 -3.57
C ASP A 88 22.42 -2.91 -2.08
N VAL A 89 23.11 -1.96 -1.45
CA VAL A 89 22.84 -1.58 -0.05
C VAL A 89 21.38 -1.12 0.14
N VAL A 90 20.84 -0.34 -0.79
CA VAL A 90 19.44 0.12 -0.74
C VAL A 90 18.48 -1.07 -0.88
N VAL A 91 18.73 -1.97 -1.82
CA VAL A 91 17.93 -3.19 -2.03
C VAL A 91 17.91 -4.05 -0.77
N GLN A 92 19.08 -4.36 -0.20
CA GLN A 92 19.18 -5.17 1.02
C GLN A 92 18.45 -4.52 2.20
N LYS A 93 18.54 -3.19 2.33
CA LYS A 93 17.80 -2.44 3.36
C LYS A 93 16.29 -2.55 3.17
N ARG A 94 15.79 -2.43 1.93
CA ARG A 94 14.35 -2.53 1.62
C ARG A 94 13.82 -3.94 1.87
N LEU A 95 14.56 -4.97 1.44
CA LEU A 95 14.24 -6.37 1.72
C LEU A 95 14.19 -6.67 3.21
N ARG A 96 15.15 -6.15 3.98
CA ARG A 96 15.16 -6.31 5.45
C ARG A 96 13.90 -5.69 6.08
N ASN A 97 13.51 -4.49 5.66
CA ASN A 97 12.29 -3.84 6.17
C ASN A 97 11.01 -4.60 5.81
N ALA A 98 10.93 -5.12 4.59
CA ALA A 98 9.82 -5.97 4.15
C ALA A 98 9.73 -7.24 5.01
N LEU A 99 10.85 -7.93 5.24
CA LEU A 99 10.92 -9.13 6.09
C LEU A 99 10.49 -8.84 7.54
N LEU A 100 11.00 -7.76 8.13
CA LEU A 100 10.62 -7.37 9.50
C LEU A 100 9.11 -7.13 9.60
N THR A 101 8.52 -6.49 8.60
CA THR A 101 7.08 -6.22 8.55
C THR A 101 6.27 -7.50 8.31
N LEU A 102 6.75 -8.41 7.46
CA LEU A 102 6.16 -9.74 7.23
C LEU A 102 6.12 -10.58 8.51
N ASN A 103 7.19 -10.56 9.29
CA ASN A 103 7.23 -11.25 10.57
C ASN A 103 6.25 -10.63 11.57
N ALA A 104 6.17 -9.29 11.64
CA ALA A 104 5.26 -8.59 12.54
C ALA A 104 3.77 -8.82 12.23
N THR A 105 3.45 -9.11 10.97
CA THR A 105 2.08 -9.32 10.47
C THR A 105 1.64 -10.78 10.47
N ARG A 106 2.57 -11.73 10.64
CA ARG A 106 2.31 -13.18 10.64
C ARG A 106 1.17 -13.61 11.56
N LYS A 107 1.03 -12.97 12.72
CA LYS A 107 -0.05 -13.28 13.68
C LYS A 107 -1.46 -12.87 13.22
N TYR A 108 -1.56 -12.09 12.15
CA TYR A 108 -2.84 -11.66 11.56
C TYR A 108 -3.15 -12.36 10.23
N LYS A 109 -2.37 -13.39 9.86
CA LYS A 109 -2.49 -14.09 8.58
C LYS A 109 -3.91 -14.61 8.31
N ASP A 110 -4.61 -15.11 9.33
CA ASP A 110 -5.94 -15.70 9.15
C ASP A 110 -7.04 -14.61 9.10
N LYS A 111 -6.81 -13.46 9.76
CA LYS A 111 -7.73 -12.32 9.77
C LYS A 111 -7.69 -11.54 8.44
N TYR A 112 -6.51 -11.40 7.84
CA TYR A 112 -6.30 -10.66 6.59
C TYR A 112 -5.60 -11.55 5.54
N THR A 113 -6.22 -12.69 5.24
CA THR A 113 -5.64 -13.77 4.42
C THR A 113 -5.12 -13.30 3.07
N ASN A 114 -5.91 -12.55 2.31
CA ASN A 114 -5.50 -12.04 1.00
C ASN A 114 -4.28 -11.13 1.12
N LEU A 115 -4.36 -10.09 1.97
CA LEU A 115 -3.27 -9.14 2.16
C LEU A 115 -1.97 -9.83 2.61
N TYR A 116 -2.06 -10.79 3.54
CA TYR A 116 -0.89 -11.50 4.04
C TYR A 116 -0.29 -12.42 2.98
N SER A 117 -1.12 -13.12 2.20
CA SER A 117 -0.67 -14.02 1.14
C SER A 117 0.09 -13.24 0.06
N TYR A 118 -0.45 -12.10 -0.39
CA TYR A 118 0.26 -11.24 -1.34
C TYR A 118 1.48 -10.55 -0.74
N GLN A 119 1.44 -10.15 0.54
CA GLN A 119 2.61 -9.63 1.22
C GLN A 119 3.78 -10.65 1.18
N LEU A 120 3.49 -11.92 1.48
CA LEU A 120 4.46 -13.01 1.43
C LEU A 120 4.94 -13.24 -0.01
N LEU A 121 4.02 -13.34 -0.97
CA LEU A 121 4.34 -13.52 -2.39
C LEU A 121 5.29 -12.43 -2.88
N PHE A 122 4.95 -11.16 -2.66
CA PHE A 122 5.77 -10.02 -3.09
C PHE A 122 7.13 -10.01 -2.40
N TYR A 123 7.21 -10.43 -1.14
CA TYR A 123 8.51 -10.58 -0.48
C TYR A 123 9.39 -11.65 -1.17
N GLN A 124 8.82 -12.80 -1.53
CA GLN A 124 9.57 -13.86 -2.22
C GLN A 124 10.02 -13.40 -3.61
N VAL A 125 9.13 -12.77 -4.38
CA VAL A 125 9.48 -12.20 -5.70
C VAL A 125 10.63 -11.19 -5.55
N ALA A 126 10.57 -10.30 -4.56
CA ALA A 126 11.62 -9.31 -4.34
C ALA A 126 12.97 -9.96 -4.02
N LYS A 127 12.95 -11.01 -3.19
CA LYS A 127 14.16 -11.74 -2.77
C LYS A 127 14.82 -12.47 -3.94
N GLU A 128 14.04 -13.16 -4.78
CA GLU A 128 14.60 -13.86 -5.95
C GLU A 128 15.12 -12.88 -7.00
N ASN A 129 14.43 -11.75 -7.22
CA ASN A 129 14.93 -10.69 -8.10
C ASN A 129 16.26 -10.09 -7.61
N ALA A 130 16.38 -9.82 -6.31
CA ALA A 130 17.65 -9.35 -5.74
C ALA A 130 18.78 -10.37 -5.92
N ARG A 131 18.49 -11.67 -5.81
CA ARG A 131 19.46 -12.75 -6.02
C ARG A 131 20.01 -12.76 -7.45
N VAL A 132 19.15 -12.55 -8.45
CA VAL A 132 19.56 -12.45 -9.86
C VAL A 132 20.03 -11.04 -10.25
N LYS A 133 20.13 -10.12 -9.27
CA LYS A 133 20.53 -8.72 -9.44
C LYS A 133 19.59 -7.89 -10.31
N ASP A 134 18.34 -8.32 -10.46
CA ASP A 134 17.26 -7.47 -10.94
C ASP A 134 16.80 -6.57 -9.78
N TYR A 135 17.56 -5.50 -9.58
CA TYR A 135 17.34 -4.60 -8.47
C TYR A 135 16.11 -3.72 -8.65
N GLU A 136 15.66 -3.48 -9.88
CA GLU A 136 14.44 -2.74 -10.13
C GLU A 136 13.23 -3.52 -9.60
N TYR A 137 13.07 -4.77 -10.06
CA TYR A 137 11.99 -5.62 -9.60
C TYR A 137 12.11 -5.92 -8.09
N ALA A 138 13.33 -6.09 -7.58
CA ALA A 138 13.53 -6.26 -6.14
C ALA A 138 13.01 -5.05 -5.33
N LEU A 139 13.25 -3.83 -5.79
CA LEU A 139 12.78 -2.61 -5.12
C LEU A 139 11.26 -2.48 -5.21
N LYS A 140 10.66 -2.68 -6.39
CA LYS A 140 9.21 -2.62 -6.60
C LYS A 140 8.48 -3.59 -5.66
N TYR A 141 8.88 -4.86 -5.69
CA TYR A 141 8.20 -5.90 -4.92
C TYR A 141 8.50 -5.86 -3.41
N SER A 142 9.70 -5.42 -3.00
CA SER A 142 9.98 -5.22 -1.56
C SER A 142 9.17 -4.06 -0.98
N GLN A 143 8.99 -2.98 -1.75
CA GLN A 143 8.13 -1.86 -1.37
C GLN A 143 6.66 -2.28 -1.31
N ALA A 144 6.17 -3.03 -2.30
CA ALA A 144 4.80 -3.54 -2.32
C ALA A 144 4.52 -4.45 -1.12
N SER A 145 5.41 -5.41 -0.83
CA SER A 145 5.32 -6.25 0.35
C SER A 145 5.29 -5.44 1.64
N TYR A 146 6.19 -4.46 1.79
CA TYR A 146 6.20 -3.57 2.95
C TYR A 146 4.87 -2.82 3.11
N LEU A 147 4.31 -2.25 2.03
CA LEU A 147 3.06 -1.50 2.05
C LEU A 147 1.85 -2.37 2.44
N LEU A 148 1.74 -3.59 1.90
CA LEU A 148 0.70 -4.53 2.31
C LEU A 148 0.81 -4.89 3.79
N GLY A 149 2.03 -5.12 4.28
CA GLY A 149 2.26 -5.34 5.71
C GLY A 149 1.86 -4.15 6.57
N ARG A 150 2.12 -2.93 6.11
CA ARG A 150 1.67 -1.71 6.79
C ARG A 150 0.16 -1.53 6.74
N ALA A 151 -0.53 -2.01 5.71
CA ALA A 151 -2.00 -2.05 5.67
C ALA A 151 -2.54 -2.99 6.74
N ILE A 152 -2.02 -4.22 6.84
CA ILE A 152 -2.41 -5.17 7.89
C ILE A 152 -2.20 -4.59 9.30
N LEU A 153 -1.07 -3.92 9.54
CA LEU A 153 -0.78 -3.31 10.84
C LEU A 153 -1.66 -2.08 11.14
N GLU A 154 -2.22 -1.43 10.14
CA GLU A 154 -3.18 -0.32 10.31
C GLU A 154 -4.57 -0.85 10.71
N LEU A 155 -4.98 -1.97 10.11
CA LEU A 155 -6.27 -2.62 10.34
C LEU A 155 -6.37 -3.33 11.70
N ARG A 156 -5.24 -3.57 12.36
CA ARG A 156 -5.18 -4.28 13.65
C ARG A 156 -6.02 -3.62 14.75
#